data_AF-A0ABD1GNG7-F1
#
_entry.id   AF-A0ABD1GNG7-F1
#
_cell.length_a   1.000
_cell.length_b   1.000
_cell.length_c   1.000
_cell.angle_alpha   90.00
_cell.angle_beta   90.00
_cell.angle_gamma   90.00
#
_symmetry.space_group_name_H-M   'P 1'
#
loop_
_entity.id
_entity.type
_entity.pdbx_description
1 polymer ?
#
loop_
_entity_poly.entity_id
_entity_poly.type
_entity_poly.pdbx_seq_one_letter_code
_entity_poly.pdbx_strand_id
1 'polypeptide(L)'
;MFVHLKRESKGGQVLTVMDCYKQQYGVTKQEAVSNFVELIEETWKDVNMDWVETTFVPKEIAIQFLNYAQMCEAIYNRNNVDGYSDPHVVKEDVVALFIDPILI
;
A
#
# COMPACT_ATOMS: atom_id res chain seq x y z
N MET A 1 2.72 3.59 3.89
CA MET A 1 2.60 2.13 4.22
C MET A 1 2.78 1.74 5.70
N PHE A 2 3.68 2.32 6.51
CA PHE A 2 3.91 1.88 7.91
C PHE A 2 3.02 2.58 8.98
N VAL A 3 1.93 3.19 8.53
CA VAL A 3 1.15 4.15 9.32
C VAL A 3 0.30 3.47 10.40
N HIS A 4 -0.04 2.19 10.22
CA HIS A 4 -0.86 1.41 11.17
C HIS A 4 -0.06 0.73 12.27
N LEU A 5 1.26 0.55 12.11
CA LEU A 5 2.06 -0.29 13.00
C LEU A 5 1.93 0.08 14.48
N LYS A 6 1.87 1.40 14.78
CA LYS A 6 1.66 1.87 16.15
C LYS A 6 0.32 1.39 16.71
N ARG A 7 -0.76 1.54 15.95
CA ARG A 7 -2.11 1.10 16.32
C ARG A 7 -2.17 -0.43 16.44
N GLU A 8 -1.66 -1.13 15.44
CA GLU A 8 -1.66 -2.59 15.35
C GLU A 8 -0.91 -3.25 16.50
N SER A 9 0.21 -2.65 16.94
CA SER A 9 0.96 -3.17 18.07
C SER A 9 0.19 -3.16 19.40
N LYS A 10 -0.91 -2.39 19.49
CA LYS A 10 -1.67 -2.16 20.75
C LYS A 10 -0.75 -1.79 21.92
N GLY A 11 0.22 -0.90 21.68
CA GLY A 11 1.21 -0.52 22.68
C GLY A 11 2.28 -1.59 22.95
N GLY A 12 2.55 -2.46 21.97
CA GLY A 12 3.53 -3.54 22.06
C GLY A 12 2.97 -4.88 22.58
N GLN A 13 1.66 -4.98 22.79
CA GLN A 13 1.00 -6.23 23.22
C GLN A 13 0.85 -7.24 22.08
N VAL A 14 0.83 -6.76 20.83
CA VAL A 14 0.68 -7.58 19.62
C VAL A 14 1.89 -7.35 18.74
N LEU A 15 2.47 -8.43 18.20
CA LEU A 15 3.56 -8.35 17.24
C LEU A 15 3.05 -7.81 15.90
N THR A 16 3.74 -6.83 15.35
CA THR A 16 3.49 -6.33 14.00
C THR A 16 4.38 -7.03 12.98
N VAL A 17 4.10 -6.84 11.70
CA VAL A 17 4.97 -7.32 10.61
C VAL A 17 6.43 -6.86 10.79
N MET A 18 6.65 -5.66 11.33
CA MET A 18 7.99 -5.14 11.58
C MET A 18 8.68 -5.86 12.73
N ASP A 19 7.95 -6.26 13.76
CA ASP A 19 8.52 -6.98 14.89
C ASP A 19 8.95 -8.39 14.46
N CYS A 20 8.09 -9.07 13.69
CA CYS A 20 8.40 -10.36 13.08
C CYS A 20 9.63 -10.26 12.16
N TYR A 21 9.68 -9.27 11.27
CA TYR A 21 10.81 -9.09 10.35
C TYR A 21 12.12 -8.82 11.10
N LYS A 22 12.11 -7.92 12.09
CA LYS A 22 13.29 -7.64 12.92
C LYS A 22 13.76 -8.89 13.67
N GLN A 23 12.83 -9.69 14.21
CA GLN A 23 13.17 -10.92 14.91
C GLN A 23 13.77 -11.97 13.96
N GLN A 24 13.22 -12.10 12.75
CA GLN A 24 13.67 -13.07 11.77
C GLN A 24 15.06 -12.75 11.21
N TYR A 25 15.32 -11.47 10.90
CA TYR A 25 16.54 -11.05 10.20
C TYR A 25 17.57 -10.37 11.11
N GLY A 26 17.28 -10.18 12.39
CA GLY A 26 18.20 -9.56 13.36
C GLY A 26 18.49 -8.08 13.07
N VAL A 27 17.60 -7.40 12.34
CA VAL A 27 17.79 -6.02 11.87
C VAL A 27 17.18 -4.98 12.81
N THR A 28 17.64 -3.74 12.70
CA THR A 28 17.04 -2.58 13.34
C THR A 28 15.69 -2.23 12.70
N LYS A 29 14.92 -1.37 13.37
CA LYS A 29 13.65 -0.87 12.83
C LYS A 29 13.86 -0.06 11.53
N GLN A 30 14.91 0.75 11.46
CA GLN A 30 15.20 1.57 10.28
C GLN A 30 15.60 0.70 9.09
N GLU A 31 16.46 -0.29 9.30
CA GLU A 31 16.81 -1.27 8.25
C GLU A 31 15.58 -2.04 7.79
N ALA A 32 14.74 -2.52 8.71
CA ALA A 32 13.51 -3.19 8.33
C ALA A 32 12.61 -2.28 7.46
N VAL A 33 12.40 -1.01 7.85
CA VAL A 33 11.61 -0.05 7.05
C VAL A 33 12.23 0.13 5.66
N SER A 34 13.54 0.31 5.58
CA SER A 34 14.26 0.46 4.30
C SER A 34 14.07 -0.76 3.41
N ASN A 35 14.25 -1.97 3.95
CA ASN A 35 14.12 -3.22 3.20
C ASN A 35 12.69 -3.43 2.71
N PHE A 36 11.67 -3.03 3.47
CA PHE A 36 10.28 -3.10 3.00
C PHE A 36 10.01 -2.10 1.88
N VAL A 37 10.57 -0.88 1.96
CA VAL A 37 10.44 0.11 0.86
C VAL A 37 11.07 -0.46 -0.42
N GLU A 38 12.29 -0.98 -0.33
CA GLU A 38 12.97 -1.63 -1.45
C GLU A 38 12.17 -2.83 -2.00
N LEU A 39 11.63 -3.67 -1.12
CA LEU A 39 10.78 -4.79 -1.52
C LEU A 39 9.54 -4.34 -2.30
N ILE A 40 8.89 -3.25 -1.87
CA ILE A 40 7.72 -2.69 -2.58
C ILE A 40 8.13 -2.17 -3.96
N GLU A 41 9.25 -1.46 -4.05
CA GLU A 41 9.77 -0.93 -5.32
C GLU A 41 10.13 -2.05 -6.31
N GLU A 42 10.81 -3.10 -5.85
CA GLU A 42 11.12 -4.27 -6.68
C GLU A 42 9.83 -5.01 -7.08
N THR A 43 8.88 -5.21 -6.15
CA THR A 43 7.60 -5.86 -6.46
C THR A 43 6.82 -5.09 -7.53
N TRP A 44 6.87 -3.74 -7.52
CA TRP A 44 6.25 -2.94 -8.58
C TRP A 44 6.92 -3.11 -9.94
N LYS A 45 8.24 -3.33 -9.98
CA LYS A 45 8.95 -3.63 -11.25
C LYS A 45 8.50 -4.98 -11.81
N ASP A 46 8.38 -5.99 -10.95
CA ASP A 46 7.91 -7.33 -11.34
C ASP A 46 6.47 -7.26 -11.86
N VAL A 47 5.57 -6.57 -11.16
CA VAL A 47 4.17 -6.37 -11.62
C VAL A 47 4.11 -5.70 -13.00
N ASN A 48 4.96 -4.70 -13.24
CA ASN A 48 5.01 -4.02 -14.53
C ASN A 48 5.56 -4.91 -15.66
N MET A 49 6.56 -5.74 -15.36
CA MET A 49 7.10 -6.72 -16.30
C MET A 49 6.04 -7.76 -16.66
N ASP A 50 5.44 -8.37 -15.64
CA ASP A 50 4.38 -9.35 -15.80
C ASP A 50 3.21 -8.77 -16.60
N TRP A 51 2.81 -7.52 -16.33
CA TRP A 51 1.74 -6.85 -17.06
C TRP A 51 2.01 -6.73 -18.56
N VAL A 52 3.25 -6.44 -18.97
CA VAL A 52 3.67 -6.39 -20.38
C VAL A 52 3.68 -7.79 -21.01
N GLU A 53 4.09 -8.80 -20.25
CA GLU A 53 4.22 -10.19 -20.72
C GLU A 53 2.91 -11.00 -20.61
N THR A 54 1.87 -10.43 -19.97
CA THR A 54 0.66 -11.18 -19.60
C THR A 54 -0.07 -11.74 -20.81
N THR A 55 -0.03 -13.07 -20.94
CA THR A 55 -0.82 -13.87 -21.89
C THR A 55 -1.64 -14.97 -21.20
N PHE A 56 -1.37 -15.26 -19.92
CA PHE A 56 -1.90 -16.42 -19.18
C PHE A 56 -3.14 -16.14 -18.33
N VAL A 57 -3.44 -14.86 -18.04
CA VAL A 57 -4.61 -14.44 -17.25
C VAL A 57 -5.45 -13.48 -18.09
N PRO A 58 -6.80 -13.57 -18.07
CA PRO A 58 -7.65 -12.57 -18.70
C PRO A 58 -7.29 -11.16 -18.21
N LYS A 59 -7.14 -10.22 -19.16
CA LYS A 59 -6.68 -8.86 -18.89
C LYS A 59 -7.54 -8.16 -17.84
N GLU A 60 -8.84 -8.41 -17.85
CA GLU A 60 -9.80 -7.83 -16.91
C GLU A 60 -9.50 -8.23 -15.45
N ILE A 61 -9.08 -9.48 -15.23
CA ILE A 61 -8.71 -9.98 -13.91
C ILE A 61 -7.38 -9.32 -13.49
N ALA A 62 -6.40 -9.24 -14.38
CA ALA A 62 -5.12 -8.59 -14.10
C ALA A 62 -5.30 -7.10 -13.73
N ILE A 63 -6.18 -6.38 -14.44
CA ILE A 63 -6.51 -4.97 -14.13
C ILE A 63 -7.10 -4.84 -12.73
N GLN A 64 -7.96 -5.76 -12.30
CA GLN A 64 -8.55 -5.70 -10.96
C GLN A 64 -7.47 -5.79 -9.88
N PHE A 65 -6.53 -6.73 -9.99
CA PHE A 65 -5.40 -6.84 -9.05
C PHE A 65 -4.49 -5.61 -9.06
N LEU A 66 -4.19 -5.09 -10.25
CA LEU A 66 -3.40 -3.86 -10.41
C LEU A 66 -4.10 -2.67 -9.71
N ASN A 67 -5.40 -2.51 -9.93
CA ASN A 67 -6.19 -1.45 -9.30
C ASN A 67 -6.20 -1.56 -7.76
N TYR A 68 -6.21 -2.78 -7.20
CA TYR A 68 -6.10 -2.97 -5.75
C TYR A 68 -4.75 -2.49 -5.22
N ALA A 69 -3.64 -2.82 -5.88
CA ALA A 69 -2.31 -2.36 -5.49
C ALA A 69 -2.18 -0.83 -5.56
N GLN A 70 -2.67 -0.23 -6.65
CA GLN A 70 -2.68 1.23 -6.83
C GLN A 70 -3.55 1.93 -5.79
N MET A 71 -4.69 1.35 -5.42
CA MET A 71 -5.56 1.89 -4.37
C MET A 71 -4.86 1.88 -3.01
N CYS A 72 -4.17 0.80 -2.64
CA CYS A 72 -3.37 0.75 -1.42
C CYS A 72 -2.31 1.86 -1.40
N GLU A 73 -1.62 2.08 -2.51
CA GLU A 73 -0.64 3.17 -2.64
C GLU A 73 -1.30 4.55 -2.48
N ALA A 74 -2.39 4.82 -3.18
CA ALA A 74 -3.11 6.09 -3.11
C ALA A 74 -3.61 6.42 -1.69
N ILE A 75 -4.08 5.42 -0.96
CA ILE A 75 -4.69 5.59 0.36
C ILE A 75 -3.64 5.67 1.48
N TYR A 76 -2.56 4.88 1.42
CA TYR A 76 -1.62 4.70 2.54
C TYR A 76 -0.26 5.38 2.38
N ASN A 77 0.04 5.94 1.21
CA ASN A 77 1.27 6.70 0.99
C ASN A 77 1.06 8.22 1.01
N ARG A 78 -0.18 8.72 1.02
CA ARG A 78 -0.46 10.15 1.24
C ARG A 78 -0.22 10.54 2.70
N ASN A 79 0.63 11.55 2.91
CA ASN A 79 0.84 12.24 4.20
C ASN A 79 1.24 11.35 5.39
N ASN A 80 1.68 10.10 5.16
CA ASN A 80 1.90 9.11 6.22
C ASN A 80 0.69 8.92 7.16
N VAL A 81 -0.53 8.94 6.62
CA VAL A 81 -1.77 8.69 7.36
C VAL A 81 -2.46 7.42 6.88
N ASP A 82 -3.18 6.77 7.78
CA ASP A 82 -4.15 5.72 7.46
C ASP A 82 -5.38 6.33 6.77
N GLY A 83 -5.30 6.56 5.46
CA GLY A 83 -6.39 7.21 4.72
C GLY A 83 -7.67 6.38 4.61
N TYR A 84 -7.62 5.09 4.93
CA TYR A 84 -8.81 4.24 4.99
C TYR A 84 -9.58 4.46 6.29
N SER A 85 -8.88 4.53 7.41
CA SER A 85 -9.50 4.74 8.72
C SER A 85 -9.78 6.22 9.01
N ASP A 86 -9.04 7.14 8.39
CA ASP A 86 -9.31 8.57 8.44
C ASP A 86 -9.92 9.06 7.11
N PRO A 87 -11.26 9.18 7.03
CA PRO A 87 -11.95 9.52 5.78
C PRO A 87 -11.64 10.94 5.29
N HIS A 88 -11.06 11.82 6.13
CA HIS A 88 -10.69 13.17 5.71
C HIS A 88 -9.54 13.16 4.69
N VAL A 89 -8.71 12.12 4.69
CA VAL A 89 -7.53 12.01 3.80
C VAL A 89 -7.94 11.80 2.35
N VAL A 90 -9.02 11.04 2.11
CA VAL A 90 -9.50 10.68 0.76
C VAL A 90 -10.76 11.45 0.35
N LYS A 91 -11.25 12.35 1.20
CA LYS A 91 -12.48 13.10 0.99
C LYS A 91 -12.48 13.84 -0.34
N GLU A 92 -11.39 14.52 -0.67
CA GLU A 92 -11.26 15.29 -1.91
C GLU A 92 -11.32 14.39 -3.14
N ASP A 93 -10.68 13.22 -3.10
CA ASP A 93 -10.75 12.25 -4.20
C ASP A 93 -12.18 11.73 -4.38
N VAL A 94 -12.89 11.43 -3.29
CA VAL A 94 -14.28 10.96 -3.34
C VAL A 94 -15.20 12.01 -3.94
N VAL A 95 -15.04 13.28 -3.53
CA VAL A 95 -15.83 14.39 -4.09
C VAL A 95 -15.55 14.52 -5.59
N ALA A 96 -14.28 14.54 -6.00
CA ALA A 96 -13.89 14.71 -7.40
C ALA A 96 -14.33 13.53 -8.30
N LEU A 97 -14.35 12.30 -7.78
CA LEU A 97 -14.67 11.10 -8.56
C LEU A 97 -16.17 10.78 -8.60
N PHE A 98 -16.93 11.13 -7.56
CA PHE A 98 -18.30 10.62 -7.38
C PHE A 98 -19.36 11.69 -7.12
N ILE A 99 -18.98 12.94 -6.84
CA ILE A 99 -19.93 14.01 -6.49
C ILE A 99 -19.90 15.13 -7.52
N ASP A 100 -18.72 15.68 -7.80
CA ASP A 100 -18.58 16.83 -8.68
C ASP A 100 -18.50 16.36 -10.14
N PRO A 101 -19.44 16.77 -11.02
CA PRO A 101 -19.39 16.41 -12.41
C PRO A 101 -18.28 17.18 -13.13
N ILE A 102 -17.63 16.53 -14.10
CA ILE A 102 -16.75 17.22 -15.04
C ILE A 102 -17.64 18.04 -15.99
N LEU A 103 -17.58 19.36 -15.88
CA LEU A 103 -18.28 20.26 -16.80
C LEU A 103 -17.59 20.23 -18.16
N ILE A 104 -18.38 20.04 -19.22
CA ILE A 104 -17.96 20.00 -20.63
C ILE A 104 -18.41 21.29 -21.31
#